data_AF-A0A9E4G3K1-F1
#
_entry.id   AF-A0A9E4G3K1-F1
#
_cell.length_a   1.000
_cell.length_b   1.000
_cell.length_c   1.000
_cell.angle_alpha   90.00
_cell.angle_beta   90.00
_cell.angle_gamma   90.00
#
_symmetry.space_group_name_H-M   'P 1'
#
loop_
_entity.id
_entity.type
_entity.pdbx_description
1 polymer ?
#
loop_
_entity_poly.entity_id
_entity_poly.type
_entity_poly.pdbx_seq_one_letter_code
_entity_poly.pdbx_strand_id
1 'polypeptide(L)'
;MFDNVIEGIFSAAFLFAILRVTTPILLPSLGALISEKAGVLNIGLEGMMLSSAFTGVVVSAYAQDWFGAETGVAVGPWLGLLLGVCVSLLLSFVLALFHLDLNGDLFLSGIALNIFGSSATVAIMFELTGDRGNTSTLASLQMPFIQLPEFINDIPLIGSFIYGVFDNQSVMTWIAFIAVFIVAYVLYRMPFGMHLRAVGENPEAAASVGINVKRIRYLALMISGFFAGLGGIHMGMGYLQLFQRDMTNGRGFIALVTPSLGGGTPAGTMVASLVFGFFDALGIRIGSLEIPSQLPQSIPYFATVLALVIYALQRRISQRVTEMRTASGAAFDAAFWTSIQRLSILHMLLMMIAVIGVVTGVSMLSAPNGFGGADTAVPIGLLIGLASIVLFVAGLPFVRDIFSIQRHWQASALVTVVSLGIYLTLLLALFFEPLLALALGLALSAVVWYMIGGRVLMRAN
;
A
#
# COMPACT_ATOMS: atom_id res chain seq x y z
N MET A 1 0.80 -29.39 -2.95
CA MET A 1 1.37 -28.04 -3.19
C MET A 1 0.27 -26.98 -3.30
N PHE A 2 -0.79 -27.23 -4.07
CA PHE A 2 -1.97 -26.36 -4.18
C PHE A 2 -2.77 -26.24 -2.86
N ASP A 3 -3.04 -27.36 -2.17
CA ASP A 3 -3.74 -27.33 -0.86
C ASP A 3 -2.97 -26.50 0.17
N ASN A 4 -1.63 -26.63 0.22
CA ASN A 4 -0.76 -25.80 1.06
C ASN A 4 -0.80 -24.31 0.69
N VAL A 5 -1.07 -23.95 -0.56
CA VAL A 5 -1.21 -22.55 -0.99
C VAL A 5 -2.55 -21.98 -0.55
N ILE A 6 -3.65 -22.73 -0.71
CA ILE A 6 -4.99 -22.30 -0.28
C ILE A 6 -5.08 -22.21 1.24
N GLU A 7 -4.62 -23.22 1.98
CA GLU A 7 -4.52 -23.16 3.45
C GLU A 7 -3.58 -22.03 3.90
N GLY A 8 -2.55 -21.74 3.10
CA GLY A 8 -1.58 -20.69 3.38
C GLY A 8 -2.12 -19.26 3.24
N ILE A 9 -3.03 -18.98 2.29
CA ILE A 9 -3.54 -17.62 1.99
C ILE A 9 -4.34 -17.02 3.15
N PHE A 10 -4.76 -17.84 4.10
CA PHE A 10 -5.47 -17.39 5.29
C PHE A 10 -4.65 -17.66 6.58
N SER A 11 -3.41 -18.13 6.48
CA SER A 11 -2.58 -18.41 7.66
C SER A 11 -2.04 -17.15 8.36
N ALA A 12 -1.66 -17.27 9.64
CA ALA A 12 -0.89 -16.24 10.34
C ALA A 12 0.38 -15.83 9.58
N ALA A 13 1.02 -16.79 8.89
CA ALA A 13 2.20 -16.53 8.05
C ALA A 13 1.88 -15.64 6.83
N PHE A 14 0.66 -15.70 6.31
CA PHE A 14 0.25 -14.79 5.23
C PHE A 14 0.04 -13.37 5.74
N LEU A 15 -0.59 -13.20 6.90
CA LEU A 15 -0.68 -11.88 7.54
C LEU A 15 0.69 -11.31 7.89
N PHE A 16 1.61 -12.14 8.39
CA PHE A 16 3.01 -11.78 8.56
C PHE A 16 3.63 -11.24 7.26
N ALA A 17 3.40 -11.94 6.14
CA ALA A 17 3.89 -11.53 4.82
C ALA A 17 3.26 -10.21 4.35
N ILE A 18 1.95 -10.00 4.59
CA ILE A 18 1.26 -8.75 4.27
C ILE A 18 1.94 -7.57 4.96
N LEU A 19 2.21 -7.66 6.27
CA LEU A 19 2.86 -6.58 7.02
C LEU A 19 4.27 -6.28 6.47
N ARG A 20 5.03 -7.34 6.22
CA ARG A 20 6.40 -7.25 5.68
C ARG A 20 6.43 -6.59 4.29
N VAL A 21 5.50 -6.92 3.41
CA VAL A 21 5.43 -6.39 2.03
C VAL A 21 4.70 -5.03 1.97
N THR A 22 3.87 -4.71 2.96
CA THR A 22 3.25 -3.38 3.11
C THR A 22 4.28 -2.31 3.51
N THR A 23 5.26 -2.66 4.33
CA THR A 23 6.27 -1.74 4.88
C THR A 23 6.95 -0.84 3.83
N PRO A 24 7.51 -1.36 2.71
CA PRO A 24 8.15 -0.54 1.68
C PRO A 24 7.16 0.26 0.82
N ILE A 25 5.85 0.07 1.00
CA ILE A 25 4.81 0.90 0.40
C ILE A 25 4.41 1.98 1.40
N LEU A 26 4.04 1.60 2.63
CA LEU A 26 3.54 2.50 3.66
C LEU A 26 4.49 3.62 4.02
N LEU A 27 5.78 3.33 4.20
CA LEU A 27 6.78 4.35 4.53
C LEU A 27 6.80 5.48 3.49
N PRO A 28 7.12 5.23 2.20
CA PRO A 28 7.09 6.27 1.18
C PRO A 28 5.70 6.88 1.01
N SER A 29 4.61 6.12 1.22
CA SER A 29 3.24 6.66 1.16
C SER A 29 2.99 7.76 2.20
N LEU A 30 3.52 7.62 3.41
CA LEU A 30 3.42 8.66 4.45
C LEU A 30 4.22 9.91 4.06
N GLY A 31 5.38 9.72 3.44
CA GLY A 31 6.14 10.81 2.85
C GLY A 31 5.38 11.52 1.72
N ALA A 32 4.80 10.74 0.82
CA ALA A 32 3.95 11.23 -0.27
C ALA A 32 2.78 12.04 0.27
N LEU A 33 2.08 11.54 1.31
CA LEU A 33 0.99 12.26 1.98
C LEU A 33 1.43 13.64 2.47
N ILE A 34 2.60 13.76 3.11
CA ILE A 34 3.11 15.04 3.62
C ILE A 34 3.40 16.02 2.48
N SER A 35 4.08 15.56 1.43
CA SER A 35 4.39 16.39 0.26
C SER A 35 3.11 16.82 -0.50
N GLU A 36 2.15 15.91 -0.68
CA GLU A 36 0.83 16.19 -1.26
C GLU A 36 0.07 17.26 -0.45
N LYS A 37 0.09 17.18 0.89
CA LYS A 37 -0.53 18.20 1.74
C LYS A 37 0.13 19.58 1.64
N ALA A 38 1.37 19.68 1.18
CA ALA A 38 2.05 20.94 0.89
C ALA A 38 1.76 21.48 -0.53
N GLY A 39 1.01 20.73 -1.33
CA GLY A 39 0.75 21.03 -2.74
C GLY A 39 1.92 20.75 -3.67
N VAL A 40 2.87 19.88 -3.28
CA VAL A 40 4.02 19.50 -4.13
C VAL A 40 4.21 17.98 -4.09
N LEU A 41 3.92 17.30 -5.20
CA LEU A 41 4.04 15.84 -5.29
C LEU A 41 5.50 15.41 -5.50
N ASN A 42 6.01 14.52 -4.65
CA ASN A 42 7.35 13.96 -4.85
C ASN A 42 7.37 12.83 -5.89
N ILE A 43 7.36 13.14 -7.19
CA ILE A 43 7.36 12.12 -8.25
C ILE A 43 8.62 11.22 -8.23
N GLY A 44 9.71 11.66 -7.58
CA GLY A 44 11.01 10.99 -7.52
C GLY A 44 11.15 9.86 -6.48
N LEU A 45 10.05 9.39 -5.87
CA LEU A 45 10.10 8.38 -4.79
C LEU A 45 10.79 7.07 -5.20
N GLU A 46 10.58 6.60 -6.43
CA GLU A 46 11.13 5.33 -6.93
C GLU A 46 12.67 5.38 -6.94
N GLY A 47 13.25 6.44 -7.52
CA GLY A 47 14.70 6.64 -7.58
C GLY A 47 15.32 6.87 -6.21
N MET A 48 14.62 7.57 -5.32
CA MET A 48 15.04 7.78 -3.93
C MET A 48 15.10 6.47 -3.15
N MET A 49 14.07 5.62 -3.28
CA MET A 49 14.04 4.29 -2.67
C MET A 49 15.16 3.40 -3.21
N LEU A 50 15.36 3.34 -4.53
CA LEU A 50 16.43 2.55 -5.15
C LEU A 50 17.81 2.98 -4.67
N SER A 51 18.07 4.29 -4.69
CA SER A 51 19.36 4.83 -4.28
C SER A 51 19.64 4.56 -2.80
N SER A 52 18.63 4.74 -1.94
CA SER A 52 18.74 4.43 -0.52
C SER A 52 18.98 2.94 -0.24
N ALA A 53 18.24 2.06 -0.92
CA ALA A 53 18.39 0.61 -0.78
C ALA A 53 19.81 0.17 -1.18
N PHE A 54 20.28 0.63 -2.33
CA PHE A 54 21.63 0.32 -2.83
C PHE A 54 22.71 0.83 -1.89
N THR A 55 22.66 2.11 -1.50
CA THR A 55 23.63 2.68 -0.58
C THR A 55 23.63 1.97 0.77
N GLY A 56 22.45 1.64 1.32
CA GLY A 56 22.36 0.91 2.58
C GLY A 56 23.01 -0.47 2.52
N VAL A 57 22.74 -1.23 1.46
CA VAL A 57 23.33 -2.56 1.22
C VAL A 57 24.85 -2.46 1.10
N VAL A 58 25.35 -1.55 0.27
CA VAL A 58 26.79 -1.37 0.03
C VAL A 58 27.51 -0.93 1.31
N VAL A 59 27.00 0.10 1.99
CA VAL A 59 27.61 0.61 3.23
C VAL A 59 27.61 -0.44 4.33
N SER A 60 26.50 -1.17 4.49
CA SER A 60 26.42 -2.22 5.52
C SER A 60 27.38 -3.39 5.23
N ALA A 61 27.62 -3.71 3.96
CA ALA A 61 28.59 -4.74 3.58
C ALA A 61 30.02 -4.33 3.95
N TYR A 62 30.44 -3.11 3.60
CA TYR A 62 31.79 -2.61 3.88
C TYR A 62 32.02 -2.19 5.34
N ALA A 63 30.97 -2.09 6.16
CA ALA A 63 31.10 -1.73 7.57
C ALA A 63 31.97 -2.73 8.36
N GLN A 64 31.95 -4.02 7.98
CA GLN A 64 32.80 -5.05 8.59
C GLN A 64 34.29 -4.81 8.31
N ASP A 65 34.62 -4.33 7.11
CA ASP A 65 36.00 -4.00 6.73
C ASP A 65 36.49 -2.73 7.42
N TRP A 66 35.61 -1.73 7.59
CA TRP A 66 35.98 -0.44 8.18
C TRP A 66 36.14 -0.47 9.70
N PHE A 67 35.30 -1.26 10.39
CA PHE A 67 35.22 -1.25 11.84
C PHE A 67 35.66 -2.56 12.48
N GLY A 68 36.00 -3.59 11.71
CA GLY A 68 36.30 -4.95 12.20
C GLY A 68 35.05 -5.82 12.35
N ALA A 69 35.23 -7.13 12.49
CA ALA A 69 34.13 -8.10 12.42
C ALA A 69 33.06 -7.91 13.51
N GLU A 70 33.44 -7.78 14.78
CA GLU A 70 32.48 -7.72 15.89
C GLU A 70 31.70 -6.40 15.92
N THR A 71 32.41 -5.29 15.82
CA THR A 71 31.86 -3.92 15.81
C THR A 71 31.14 -3.59 14.51
N GLY A 72 31.63 -4.08 13.37
CA GLY A 72 31.02 -3.88 12.06
C GLY A 72 29.67 -4.57 11.92
N VAL A 73 29.48 -5.76 12.49
CA VAL A 73 28.17 -6.44 12.50
C VAL A 73 27.13 -5.66 13.29
N ALA A 74 27.52 -5.06 14.43
CA ALA A 74 26.61 -4.29 15.27
C ALA A 74 26.27 -2.92 14.67
N VAL A 75 27.25 -2.21 14.10
CA VAL A 75 27.09 -0.82 13.62
C VAL A 75 26.65 -0.77 12.16
N GLY A 76 27.02 -1.77 11.35
CA GLY A 76 26.83 -1.77 9.90
C GLY A 76 25.39 -1.59 9.43
N PRO A 77 24.38 -2.26 10.02
CA PRO A 77 22.99 -2.05 9.64
C PRO A 77 22.56 -0.59 9.83
N TRP A 78 22.87 -0.01 11.00
CA TRP A 78 22.50 1.36 11.34
C TRP A 78 23.23 2.40 10.50
N LEU A 79 24.51 2.15 10.18
CA LEU A 79 25.28 2.99 9.27
C LEU A 79 24.71 2.96 7.85
N GLY A 80 24.33 1.77 7.37
CA GLY A 80 23.63 1.59 6.10
C GLY A 80 22.32 2.36 6.04
N LEU A 81 21.50 2.30 7.11
CA LEU A 81 20.28 3.09 7.22
C LEU A 81 20.56 4.59 7.16
N LEU A 82 21.51 5.07 7.96
CA LEU A 82 21.84 6.49 8.04
C LEU A 82 22.29 7.01 6.67
N LEU A 83 23.26 6.35 6.03
CA LEU A 83 23.80 6.81 4.75
C LEU A 83 22.81 6.62 3.60
N GLY A 84 22.03 5.54 3.57
CA GLY A 84 20.97 5.38 2.56
C GLY A 84 19.90 6.46 2.67
N VAL A 85 19.43 6.75 3.88
CA VAL A 85 18.47 7.85 4.13
C VAL A 85 19.07 9.21 3.76
N CYS A 86 20.36 9.45 4.06
CA CYS A 86 21.06 10.67 3.65
C CYS A 86 21.10 10.85 2.13
N VAL A 87 21.35 9.77 1.37
CA VAL A 87 21.29 9.81 -0.11
C VAL A 87 19.89 10.15 -0.59
N SER A 88 18.85 9.52 -0.01
CA SER A 88 17.46 9.84 -0.34
C SER A 88 17.09 11.30 -0.05
N LEU A 89 17.54 11.82 1.10
CA LEU A 89 17.37 13.22 1.49
C LEU A 89 18.08 14.17 0.52
N LEU A 90 19.29 13.81 0.08
CA LEU A 90 20.04 14.58 -0.91
C LEU A 90 19.30 14.62 -2.25
N LEU A 91 18.82 13.48 -2.74
CA LEU A 91 18.03 13.42 -3.97
C LEU A 91 16.72 14.21 -3.84
N SER A 92 16.06 14.14 -2.69
CA SER A 92 14.88 14.94 -2.42
C SER A 92 15.16 16.44 -2.33
N PHE A 93 16.33 16.81 -1.81
CA PHE A 93 16.78 18.20 -1.81
C PHE A 93 17.05 18.69 -3.23
N VAL A 94 17.69 17.87 -4.07
CA VAL A 94 17.89 18.15 -5.49
C VAL A 94 16.56 18.37 -6.21
N LEU A 95 15.55 17.52 -5.97
CA LEU A 95 14.20 17.72 -6.51
C LEU A 95 13.61 19.07 -6.07
N ALA A 96 13.74 19.39 -4.78
CA ALA A 96 13.23 20.62 -4.21
C ALA A 96 13.94 21.86 -4.80
N LEU A 97 15.27 21.82 -4.98
CA LEU A 97 16.04 22.86 -5.66
C LEU A 97 15.54 23.09 -7.09
N PHE A 98 15.45 22.03 -7.89
CA PHE A 98 15.01 22.15 -9.28
C PHE A 98 13.60 22.72 -9.39
N HIS A 99 12.68 22.24 -8.56
CA HIS A 99 11.29 22.68 -8.63
C HIS A 99 11.05 24.06 -8.00
N LEU A 100 11.61 24.34 -6.82
CA LEU A 100 11.29 25.53 -6.01
C LEU A 100 12.23 26.72 -6.22
N ASP A 101 13.47 26.49 -6.69
CA ASP A 101 14.44 27.56 -6.94
C ASP A 101 14.61 27.82 -8.44
N LEU A 102 14.70 26.75 -9.24
CA LEU A 102 14.95 26.84 -10.68
C LEU A 102 13.67 26.84 -11.53
N ASN A 103 12.50 26.77 -10.89
CA ASN A 103 11.18 26.72 -11.55
C ASN A 103 11.08 25.60 -12.61
N GLY A 104 11.75 24.47 -12.36
CA GLY A 104 11.66 23.28 -13.20
C GLY A 104 10.31 22.59 -13.08
N ASP A 105 9.89 21.95 -14.17
CA ASP A 105 8.69 21.11 -14.18
C ASP A 105 8.86 19.93 -13.22
N LEU A 106 7.96 19.82 -12.25
CA LEU A 106 8.03 18.84 -11.17
C LEU A 106 7.98 17.40 -11.68
N PHE A 107 7.17 17.13 -12.70
CA PHE A 107 7.03 15.79 -13.25
C PHE A 107 8.30 15.40 -14.01
N LEU A 108 8.83 16.29 -14.84
CA LEU A 108 10.07 16.05 -15.57
C LEU A 108 11.26 15.86 -14.64
N SER A 109 11.42 16.72 -13.62
CA SER A 109 12.49 16.59 -12.63
C SER A 109 12.37 15.30 -11.82
N GLY A 110 11.15 14.90 -11.44
CA GLY A 110 10.92 13.64 -10.73
C GLY A 110 11.21 12.40 -11.59
N ILE A 111 10.77 12.39 -12.85
CA ILE A 111 11.07 11.31 -13.81
C ILE A 111 12.59 11.21 -14.02
N ALA A 112 13.28 12.35 -14.21
CA ALA A 112 14.73 12.38 -14.34
C ALA A 112 15.43 11.79 -13.11
N LEU A 113 14.95 12.10 -11.90
CA LEU A 113 15.46 11.53 -10.66
C LEU A 113 15.25 10.02 -10.54
N ASN A 114 14.10 9.52 -11.00
CA ASN A 114 13.82 8.09 -11.03
C ASN A 114 14.76 7.36 -12.00
N ILE A 115 14.95 7.90 -13.20
CA ILE A 115 15.88 7.36 -14.20
C ILE A 115 17.32 7.40 -13.67
N PHE A 116 17.70 8.50 -13.02
CA PHE A 116 19.00 8.63 -12.37
C PHE A 116 19.20 7.56 -11.30
N GLY A 117 18.24 7.38 -10.39
CA GLY A 117 18.33 6.37 -9.33
C GLY A 117 18.47 4.94 -9.89
N SER A 118 17.62 4.55 -10.85
CA SER A 118 17.70 3.23 -11.50
C SER A 118 19.02 3.03 -12.25
N SER A 119 19.47 4.02 -13.02
CA SER A 119 20.67 3.89 -13.86
C SER A 119 21.97 3.98 -13.07
N ALA A 120 22.06 4.92 -12.12
CA ALA A 120 23.25 5.15 -11.31
C ALA A 120 23.51 3.97 -10.37
N THR A 121 22.47 3.43 -9.73
CA THR A 121 22.63 2.26 -8.85
C THR A 121 23.15 1.05 -9.62
N VAL A 122 22.65 0.77 -10.83
CA VAL A 122 23.15 -0.33 -11.67
C VAL A 122 24.59 -0.08 -12.15
N ALA A 123 24.93 1.16 -12.54
CA ALA A 123 26.28 1.49 -12.99
C ALA A 123 27.32 1.31 -11.87
N ILE A 124 27.02 1.82 -10.67
CA ILE A 124 27.92 1.70 -9.50
C ILE A 124 27.97 0.25 -9.03
N MET A 125 26.84 -0.46 -9.02
CA MET A 125 26.79 -1.89 -8.68
C MET A 125 27.71 -2.71 -9.57
N PHE A 126 27.69 -2.47 -10.89
CA PHE A 126 28.55 -3.19 -11.83
C PHE A 126 30.04 -2.94 -11.55
N GLU A 127 30.41 -1.70 -11.24
CA GLU A 127 31.80 -1.37 -10.89
C GLU A 127 32.27 -2.06 -9.60
N LEU A 128 31.38 -2.17 -8.60
CA LEU A 128 31.70 -2.78 -7.31
C LEU A 128 31.68 -4.31 -7.32
N THR A 129 30.78 -4.92 -8.09
CA THR A 129 30.46 -6.36 -8.00
C THR A 129 30.78 -7.15 -9.25
N GLY A 130 30.96 -6.48 -10.40
CA GLY A 130 31.05 -7.13 -11.71
C GLY A 130 29.70 -7.64 -12.25
N ASP A 131 28.61 -7.53 -11.49
CA ASP A 131 27.26 -7.97 -11.88
C ASP A 131 26.31 -6.77 -12.05
N ARG A 132 25.42 -6.84 -13.04
CA ARG A 132 24.36 -5.85 -13.32
C ARG A 132 23.00 -6.27 -12.78
N GLY A 133 22.87 -7.48 -12.25
CA GLY A 133 21.64 -8.05 -11.74
C GLY A 133 21.46 -7.86 -10.23
N ASN A 134 22.48 -8.14 -9.44
CA ASN A 134 22.39 -8.07 -7.98
C ASN A 134 23.75 -7.89 -7.28
N THR A 135 23.73 -7.66 -5.97
CA THR A 135 24.91 -7.56 -5.11
C THR A 135 25.12 -8.80 -4.23
N SER A 136 24.78 -10.00 -4.69
CA SER A 136 24.92 -11.24 -3.90
C SER A 136 26.37 -11.55 -3.48
N THR A 137 27.35 -10.96 -4.17
CA THR A 137 28.77 -11.04 -3.84
C THR A 137 29.17 -10.17 -2.65
N LEU A 138 28.32 -9.21 -2.25
CA LEU A 138 28.53 -8.38 -1.06
C LEU A 138 27.83 -9.02 0.14
N ALA A 139 28.57 -9.22 1.22
CA ALA A 139 28.04 -9.71 2.50
C ALA A 139 27.31 -8.59 3.26
N SER A 140 26.18 -8.13 2.72
CA SER A 140 25.36 -7.08 3.33
C SER A 140 24.69 -7.57 4.61
N LEU A 141 24.58 -6.66 5.57
CA LEU A 141 24.01 -6.94 6.89
C LEU A 141 22.52 -6.60 6.93
N GLN A 142 21.78 -7.38 7.71
CA GLN A 142 20.34 -7.21 7.84
C GLN A 142 19.97 -6.23 8.96
N MET A 143 18.85 -5.53 8.79
CA MET A 143 18.20 -4.83 9.89
C MET A 143 17.77 -5.81 10.97
N PRO A 144 17.90 -5.45 12.26
CA PRO A 144 17.45 -6.32 13.35
C PRO A 144 15.96 -6.66 13.25
N PHE A 145 15.61 -7.84 13.74
CA PHE A 145 14.23 -8.29 13.89
C PHE A 145 13.85 -8.28 15.35
N ILE A 146 12.63 -7.82 15.63
CA ILE A 146 12.11 -7.77 17.00
C ILE A 146 11.41 -9.11 17.25
N GLN A 147 11.91 -9.85 18.23
CA GLN A 147 11.28 -11.07 18.74
C GLN A 147 10.32 -10.69 19.87
N LEU A 148 9.09 -11.20 19.79
CA LEU A 148 8.10 -10.96 20.84
C LEU A 148 8.38 -11.85 22.05
N PRO A 149 8.10 -11.38 23.28
CA PRO A 149 8.20 -12.24 24.46
C PRO A 149 7.31 -13.48 24.37
N GLU A 150 7.87 -14.64 24.76
CA GLU A 150 7.19 -15.95 24.66
C GLU A 150 5.86 -16.01 25.41
N PHE A 151 5.70 -15.25 26.51
CA PHE A 151 4.46 -15.23 27.29
C PHE A 151 3.23 -14.77 26.49
N ILE A 152 3.42 -14.10 25.35
CA ILE A 152 2.32 -13.68 24.47
C ILE A 152 1.71 -14.90 23.76
N ASN A 153 2.49 -15.94 23.51
CA ASN A 153 2.03 -17.18 22.87
C ASN A 153 1.07 -17.97 23.79
N ASP A 154 1.27 -17.87 25.11
CA ASP A 154 0.50 -18.60 26.13
C ASP A 154 -0.91 -18.04 26.37
N ILE A 155 -1.28 -16.92 25.73
CA ILE A 155 -2.62 -16.33 25.85
C ILE A 155 -3.64 -17.23 25.14
N PRO A 156 -4.68 -17.75 25.83
CA PRO A 156 -5.68 -18.63 25.23
C PRO A 156 -6.39 -17.96 24.05
N LEU A 157 -6.72 -18.75 23.02
CA LEU A 157 -7.38 -18.34 21.75
C LEU A 157 -6.63 -17.39 20.82
N ILE A 158 -5.87 -16.41 21.33
CA ILE A 158 -5.34 -15.30 20.52
C ILE A 158 -3.80 -15.29 20.50
N GLY A 159 -3.15 -15.85 21.52
CA GLY A 159 -1.70 -15.77 21.72
C GLY A 159 -0.89 -16.35 20.56
N SER A 160 -1.20 -17.58 20.14
CA SER A 160 -0.53 -18.25 19.02
C SER A 160 -0.68 -17.52 17.68
N PHE A 161 -1.80 -16.84 17.47
CA PHE A 161 -2.03 -16.04 16.27
C PHE A 161 -1.26 -14.71 16.31
N ILE A 162 -1.35 -13.95 17.42
CA ILE A 162 -0.60 -12.69 17.55
C ILE A 162 0.90 -12.96 17.46
N TYR A 163 1.37 -14.00 18.14
CA TYR A 163 2.75 -14.44 18.07
C TYR A 163 3.10 -14.81 16.62
N GLY A 164 2.31 -15.64 15.94
CA GLY A 164 2.57 -16.01 14.54
C GLY A 164 2.55 -14.86 13.52
N VAL A 165 1.85 -13.75 13.80
CA VAL A 165 1.75 -12.60 12.89
C VAL A 165 2.83 -11.54 13.16
N PHE A 166 3.10 -11.26 14.44
CA PHE A 166 3.94 -10.12 14.85
C PHE A 166 5.32 -10.52 15.37
N ASP A 167 5.54 -11.79 15.69
CA ASP A 167 6.86 -12.27 16.06
C ASP A 167 7.82 -12.19 14.87
N ASN A 168 9.10 -11.93 15.16
CA ASN A 168 10.18 -11.85 14.19
C ASN A 168 9.87 -10.92 13.01
N GLN A 169 9.28 -9.75 13.29
CA GLN A 169 9.08 -8.68 12.32
C GLN A 169 10.29 -7.74 12.29
N SER A 170 10.64 -7.25 11.11
CA SER A 170 11.74 -6.27 10.95
C SER A 170 11.45 -5.00 11.74
N VAL A 171 12.49 -4.39 12.33
CA VAL A 171 12.38 -3.09 13.01
C VAL A 171 11.74 -2.03 12.10
N MET A 172 11.97 -2.08 10.79
CA MET A 172 11.37 -1.13 9.83
C MET A 172 9.84 -1.27 9.73
N THR A 173 9.31 -2.48 9.87
CA THR A 173 7.86 -2.71 9.88
C THR A 173 7.22 -2.03 11.08
N TRP A 174 7.82 -2.16 12.26
CA TRP A 174 7.37 -1.45 13.47
C TRP A 174 7.45 0.07 13.30
N ILE A 175 8.56 0.58 12.75
CA ILE A 175 8.72 2.00 12.44
C ILE A 175 7.62 2.48 11.49
N ALA A 176 7.25 1.70 10.47
CA ALA A 176 6.22 2.09 9.52
C ALA A 176 4.85 2.29 10.17
N PHE A 177 4.42 1.36 11.03
CA PHE A 177 3.12 1.49 11.72
C PHE A 177 3.14 2.58 12.79
N ILE A 178 4.24 2.74 13.54
CA ILE A 178 4.41 3.84 14.50
C ILE A 178 4.40 5.19 13.78
N ALA A 179 5.05 5.27 12.61
CA ALA A 179 5.09 6.47 11.79
C ALA A 179 3.70 6.96 11.36
N VAL A 180 2.71 6.07 11.18
CA VAL A 180 1.32 6.48 10.90
C VAL A 180 0.78 7.38 12.01
N PHE A 181 0.99 7.00 13.28
CA PHE A 181 0.55 7.79 14.43
C PHE A 181 1.34 9.08 14.56
N ILE A 182 2.66 9.04 14.34
CA ILE A 182 3.51 10.24 14.37
C ILE A 182 3.06 11.23 13.30
N VAL A 183 2.86 10.78 12.05
CA VAL A 183 2.41 11.64 10.95
C VAL A 183 1.01 12.17 11.21
N ALA A 184 0.09 11.38 11.78
CA ALA A 184 -1.21 11.87 12.22
C ALA A 184 -1.10 12.97 13.28
N TYR A 185 -0.24 12.77 14.27
CA TYR A 185 0.01 13.78 15.29
C TYR A 185 0.61 15.06 14.69
N VAL A 186 1.64 14.95 13.85
CA VAL A 186 2.29 16.09 13.20
C VAL A 186 1.31 16.86 12.31
N LEU A 187 0.50 16.16 11.50
CA LEU A 187 -0.44 16.81 10.57
C LEU A 187 -1.60 17.52 11.29
N TYR A 188 -2.14 16.91 12.34
CA TYR A 188 -3.38 17.40 12.98
C TYR A 188 -3.17 18.16 14.28
N ARG A 189 -2.03 17.99 14.96
CA ARG A 189 -1.77 18.60 16.28
C ARG A 189 -0.59 19.56 16.31
N MET A 190 0.37 19.48 15.39
CA MET A 190 1.51 20.41 15.38
C MET A 190 1.29 21.65 14.50
N PRO A 191 1.92 22.80 14.82
CA PRO A 191 1.88 24.01 13.99
C PRO A 191 2.37 23.77 12.56
N PHE A 192 3.42 22.96 12.40
CA PHE A 192 3.92 22.56 11.08
C PHE A 192 2.82 21.95 10.21
N GLY A 193 2.00 21.04 10.76
CA GLY A 193 0.90 20.42 10.02
C GLY A 193 -0.24 21.38 9.66
N MET A 194 -0.46 22.44 10.46
CA MET A 194 -1.39 23.50 10.10
C MET A 194 -0.85 24.35 8.95
N HIS A 195 0.42 24.77 9.01
CA HIS A 195 1.07 25.52 7.94
C HIS A 195 1.15 24.72 6.65
N LEU A 196 1.46 23.43 6.74
CA LEU A 196 1.51 22.51 5.61
C LEU A 196 0.18 22.51 4.84
N ARG A 197 -0.93 22.28 5.55
CA ARG A 197 -2.27 22.24 4.95
C ARG A 197 -2.69 23.60 4.39
N ALA A 198 -2.41 24.70 5.11
CA ALA A 198 -2.70 26.05 4.62
C ALA A 198 -1.95 26.36 3.31
N VAL A 199 -0.66 25.99 3.24
CA VAL A 199 0.17 26.16 2.04
C VAL A 199 -0.33 25.31 0.87
N GLY A 200 -0.81 24.09 1.13
CA GLY A 200 -1.38 23.22 0.10
C GLY A 200 -2.74 23.68 -0.41
N GLU A 201 -3.58 24.27 0.45
CA GLU A 201 -4.91 24.76 0.07
C GLU A 201 -4.84 26.10 -0.68
N ASN A 202 -4.13 27.08 -0.13
CA ASN A 202 -3.93 28.38 -0.78
C ASN A 202 -2.58 28.99 -0.39
N PRO A 203 -1.53 28.85 -1.23
CA PRO A 203 -0.20 29.36 -0.91
C PRO A 203 -0.16 30.89 -0.82
N GLU A 204 -0.96 31.60 -1.61
CA GLU A 204 -1.01 33.07 -1.60
C GLU A 204 -1.61 33.60 -0.29
N ALA A 205 -2.71 32.99 0.16
CA ALA A 205 -3.33 33.31 1.45
C ALA A 205 -2.39 32.99 2.62
N ALA A 206 -1.70 31.85 2.58
CA ALA A 206 -0.70 31.49 3.59
C ALA A 206 0.45 32.51 3.65
N ALA A 207 0.94 32.97 2.49
CA ALA A 207 1.98 33.98 2.42
C ALA A 207 1.53 35.34 2.98
N SER A 208 0.26 35.72 2.78
CA SER A 208 -0.30 37.00 3.27
C SER A 208 -0.27 37.13 4.81
N VAL A 209 -0.31 36.01 5.53
CA VAL A 209 -0.23 35.95 7.00
C VAL A 209 1.19 35.63 7.50
N GLY A 210 2.21 35.71 6.63
CA GLY A 210 3.62 35.56 6.98
C GLY A 210 4.18 34.13 6.94
N ILE A 211 3.43 33.14 6.43
CA ILE A 211 3.94 31.77 6.29
C ILE A 211 4.87 31.69 5.08
N ASN A 212 6.12 31.25 5.30
CA ASN A 212 7.05 31.01 4.20
C ASN A 212 6.69 29.70 3.47
N VAL A 213 5.88 29.83 2.42
CA VAL A 213 5.43 28.74 1.53
C VAL A 213 6.59 27.89 1.04
N LYS A 214 7.65 28.54 0.57
CA LYS A 214 8.81 27.87 -0.02
C LYS A 214 9.50 26.97 1.00
N ARG A 215 9.73 27.48 2.22
CA ARG A 215 10.33 26.70 3.32
C ARG A 215 9.47 25.49 3.70
N ILE A 216 8.16 25.65 3.77
CA ILE A 216 7.24 24.53 4.08
C ILE A 216 7.30 23.46 2.98
N ARG A 217 7.31 23.85 1.71
CA ARG A 217 7.44 22.90 0.58
C ARG A 217 8.78 22.17 0.57
N TYR A 218 9.89 22.86 0.89
CA TYR A 218 11.20 22.22 1.08
C TYR A 218 11.16 21.14 2.16
N LEU A 219 10.65 21.49 3.35
CA LEU A 219 10.55 20.55 4.46
C LEU A 219 9.65 19.36 4.11
N ALA A 220 8.54 19.61 3.42
CA ALA A 220 7.61 18.56 3.00
C ALA A 220 8.26 17.55 2.04
N LEU A 221 9.01 18.04 1.05
CA LEU A 221 9.79 17.20 0.14
C LEU A 221 10.87 16.43 0.91
N MET A 222 11.67 17.10 1.75
CA MET A 222 12.71 16.43 2.55
C MET A 222 12.13 15.33 3.45
N ILE A 223 11.01 15.56 4.13
CA ILE A 223 10.33 14.52 4.92
C ILE A 223 9.87 13.38 4.00
N SER A 224 9.38 13.69 2.80
CA SER A 224 9.05 12.67 1.81
C SER A 224 10.27 11.84 1.40
N GLY A 225 11.43 12.46 1.16
CA GLY A 225 12.69 11.78 0.89
C GLY A 225 13.17 10.93 2.06
N PHE A 226 13.02 11.39 3.30
CA PHE A 226 13.33 10.60 4.49
C PHE A 226 12.52 9.30 4.53
N PHE A 227 11.20 9.39 4.36
CA PHE A 227 10.30 8.24 4.34
C PHE A 227 10.54 7.31 3.14
N ALA A 228 10.89 7.86 1.97
CA ALA A 228 11.31 7.08 0.81
C ALA A 228 12.60 6.29 1.10
N GLY A 229 13.56 6.93 1.76
CA GLY A 229 14.81 6.29 2.16
C GLY A 229 14.57 5.11 3.09
N LEU A 230 13.74 5.28 4.12
CA LEU A 230 13.35 4.19 5.02
C LEU A 230 12.67 3.03 4.27
N GLY A 231 11.79 3.34 3.30
CA GLY A 231 11.19 2.34 2.42
C GLY A 231 12.23 1.54 1.62
N GLY A 232 13.22 2.23 1.05
CA GLY A 232 14.34 1.61 0.35
C GLY A 232 15.23 0.74 1.25
N ILE A 233 15.56 1.23 2.45
CA ILE A 233 16.34 0.46 3.45
C ILE A 233 15.62 -0.83 3.82
N HIS A 234 14.30 -0.79 4.03
CA HIS A 234 13.55 -2.02 4.27
C HIS A 234 13.66 -2.99 3.09
N MET A 235 13.68 -2.53 1.84
CA MET A 235 13.81 -3.45 0.71
C MET A 235 15.18 -4.12 0.63
N GLY A 236 16.26 -3.34 0.76
CA GLY A 236 17.63 -3.84 0.61
C GLY A 236 18.19 -4.58 1.84
N MET A 237 17.70 -4.25 3.05
CA MET A 237 18.26 -4.75 4.31
C MET A 237 17.22 -5.31 5.29
N GLY A 238 15.92 -5.05 5.10
CA GLY A 238 14.85 -5.60 5.94
C GLY A 238 14.09 -6.77 5.28
N TYR A 239 14.01 -6.74 3.94
CA TYR A 239 13.26 -7.67 3.11
C TYR A 239 14.20 -8.64 2.43
N LEU A 240 15.25 -8.13 1.78
CA LEU A 240 16.40 -8.90 1.31
C LEU A 240 17.65 -8.47 2.10
N GLN A 241 18.73 -9.22 1.96
CA GLN A 241 20.08 -8.86 2.44
C GLN A 241 20.99 -8.54 1.22
N LEU A 242 20.40 -7.99 0.17
CA LEU A 242 21.09 -7.69 -1.08
C LEU A 242 20.33 -6.63 -1.86
N PHE A 243 21.04 -6.00 -2.80
CA PHE A 243 20.43 -5.16 -3.81
C PHE A 243 20.20 -5.94 -5.09
N GLN A 244 19.01 -5.79 -5.67
CA GLN A 244 18.65 -6.26 -7.00
C GLN A 244 18.29 -5.06 -7.85
N ARG A 245 18.68 -5.13 -9.12
CA ARG A 245 18.31 -4.13 -10.11
C ARG A 245 16.79 -3.93 -10.10
N ASP A 246 16.38 -2.66 -10.05
CA ASP A 246 14.98 -2.24 -10.12
C ASP A 246 14.08 -2.92 -9.05
N MET A 247 14.66 -3.27 -7.88
CA MET A 247 13.94 -4.02 -6.82
C MET A 247 12.65 -3.34 -6.34
N THR A 248 12.56 -2.01 -6.42
CA THR A 248 11.41 -1.22 -5.99
C THR A 248 10.16 -1.60 -6.76
N ASN A 249 10.33 -2.05 -8.01
CA ASN A 249 9.31 -2.66 -8.84
C ASN A 249 8.00 -1.85 -8.89
N GLY A 250 8.11 -0.52 -8.95
CA GLY A 250 6.98 0.40 -9.01
C GLY A 250 6.28 0.69 -7.68
N ARG A 251 6.77 0.19 -6.55
CA ARG A 251 6.22 0.48 -5.22
C ARG A 251 6.28 1.97 -4.87
N GLY A 252 7.27 2.72 -5.37
CA GLY A 252 7.35 4.16 -5.22
C GLY A 252 6.23 4.89 -5.97
N PHE A 253 5.81 4.39 -7.13
CA PHE A 253 4.64 4.92 -7.84
C PHE A 253 3.33 4.57 -7.15
N ILE A 254 3.20 3.34 -6.63
CA ILE A 254 2.04 2.95 -5.79
C ILE A 254 1.95 3.88 -4.58
N ALA A 255 3.08 4.16 -3.93
CA ALA A 255 3.15 5.04 -2.78
C ALA A 255 2.66 6.47 -3.06
N LEU A 256 2.80 6.98 -4.30
CA LEU A 256 2.25 8.29 -4.68
C LEU A 256 0.72 8.33 -4.70
N VAL A 257 0.09 7.21 -5.04
CA VAL A 257 -1.37 7.15 -5.24
C VAL A 257 -2.10 6.78 -3.95
N THR A 258 -1.47 5.99 -3.09
CA THR A 258 -2.05 5.54 -1.81
C THR A 258 -2.63 6.65 -0.92
N PRO A 259 -2.07 7.87 -0.79
CA PRO A 259 -2.67 8.89 0.07
C PRO A 259 -3.98 9.43 -0.51
N SER A 260 -4.02 9.64 -1.83
CA SER A 260 -5.24 9.98 -2.56
C SER A 260 -6.32 8.89 -2.38
N LEU A 261 -5.95 7.61 -2.47
CA LEU A 261 -6.87 6.49 -2.20
C LEU A 261 -7.32 6.41 -0.74
N GLY A 262 -6.43 6.79 0.18
CA GLY A 262 -6.68 6.87 1.62
C GLY A 262 -7.45 8.12 2.06
N GLY A 263 -8.03 8.88 1.14
CA GLY A 263 -8.77 10.11 1.45
C GLY A 263 -7.89 11.24 2.02
N GLY A 264 -6.57 11.17 1.80
CA GLY A 264 -5.61 12.16 2.28
C GLY A 264 -5.48 12.19 3.80
N THR A 265 -5.67 11.06 4.48
CA THR A 265 -5.47 10.91 5.93
C THR A 265 -4.42 9.83 6.21
N PRO A 266 -3.58 9.93 7.26
CA PRO A 266 -2.56 8.91 7.55
C PRO A 266 -3.14 7.50 7.77
N ALA A 267 -4.26 7.41 8.48
CA ALA A 267 -4.94 6.13 8.70
C ALA A 267 -5.50 5.55 7.40
N GLY A 268 -6.09 6.38 6.53
CA GLY A 268 -6.55 5.92 5.22
C GLY A 268 -5.39 5.54 4.30
N THR A 269 -4.28 6.26 4.33
CA THR A 269 -3.04 5.91 3.62
C THR A 269 -2.54 4.54 4.07
N MET A 270 -2.53 4.28 5.39
CA MET A 270 -2.18 2.97 5.93
C MET A 270 -3.08 1.85 5.40
N VAL A 271 -4.39 2.05 5.42
CA VAL A 271 -5.35 1.06 4.88
C VAL A 271 -5.12 0.83 3.39
N ALA A 272 -4.91 1.89 2.59
CA ALA A 272 -4.62 1.76 1.17
C ALA A 272 -3.31 0.98 0.93
N SER A 273 -2.23 1.31 1.64
CA SER A 273 -0.96 0.59 1.55
C SER A 273 -1.08 -0.87 1.98
N LEU A 274 -1.87 -1.18 3.03
CA LEU A 274 -2.15 -2.56 3.44
C LEU A 274 -2.88 -3.36 2.36
N VAL A 275 -3.83 -2.73 1.65
CA VAL A 275 -4.52 -3.36 0.51
C VAL A 275 -3.52 -3.69 -0.61
N PHE A 276 -2.60 -2.78 -0.93
CA PHE A 276 -1.54 -3.09 -1.91
C PHE A 276 -0.58 -4.17 -1.42
N GLY A 277 -0.16 -4.12 -0.15
CA GLY A 277 0.68 -5.16 0.44
C GLY A 277 0.00 -6.52 0.50
N PHE A 278 -1.32 -6.56 0.66
CA PHE A 278 -2.13 -7.78 0.51
C PHE A 278 -2.02 -8.36 -0.91
N PHE A 279 -2.18 -7.54 -1.94
CA PHE A 279 -2.07 -8.02 -3.32
C PHE A 279 -0.65 -8.41 -3.72
N ASP A 280 0.35 -7.73 -3.17
CA ASP A 280 1.75 -8.06 -3.41
C ASP A 280 2.13 -9.37 -2.68
N ALA A 281 1.69 -9.57 -1.43
CA ALA A 281 1.83 -10.84 -0.72
C ALA A 281 1.10 -12.00 -1.42
N LEU A 282 -0.10 -11.75 -1.95
CA LEU A 282 -0.84 -12.71 -2.76
C LEU A 282 -0.09 -13.06 -4.05
N GLY A 283 0.44 -12.05 -4.74
CA GLY A 283 1.28 -12.23 -5.94
C GLY A 283 2.52 -13.07 -5.65
N ILE A 284 3.21 -12.83 -4.54
CA ILE A 284 4.36 -13.64 -4.11
C ILE A 284 3.94 -15.08 -3.81
N ARG A 285 2.82 -15.29 -3.12
CA ARG A 285 2.32 -16.63 -2.78
C ARG A 285 1.94 -17.42 -4.03
N ILE A 286 1.23 -16.79 -4.97
CA ILE A 286 0.89 -17.41 -6.26
C ILE A 286 2.16 -17.62 -7.10
N GLY A 287 3.14 -16.71 -7.07
CA GLY A 287 4.40 -16.84 -7.79
C GLY A 287 5.33 -17.95 -7.27
N SER A 288 5.05 -18.52 -6.09
CA SER A 288 5.73 -19.74 -5.62
C SER A 288 5.26 -21.01 -6.32
N LEU A 289 4.20 -20.92 -7.12
CA LEU A 289 3.73 -21.98 -7.98
C LEU A 289 4.52 -21.95 -9.31
N GLU A 290 4.58 -23.08 -10.02
CA GLU A 290 5.28 -23.23 -11.31
C GLU A 290 4.55 -22.50 -12.47
N ILE A 291 4.28 -21.21 -12.28
CA ILE A 291 3.56 -20.31 -13.18
C ILE A 291 4.57 -19.29 -13.73
N PRO A 292 4.41 -18.81 -14.98
CA PRO A 292 5.17 -17.67 -15.47
C PRO A 292 5.09 -16.48 -14.50
N SER A 293 6.24 -16.01 -14.01
CA SER A 293 6.35 -15.00 -12.95
C SER A 293 5.71 -13.65 -13.31
N GLN A 294 5.46 -13.41 -14.60
CA GLN A 294 4.80 -12.21 -15.11
C GLN A 294 3.33 -12.12 -14.67
N LEU A 295 2.62 -13.25 -14.54
CA LEU A 295 1.21 -13.25 -14.17
C LEU A 295 1.00 -12.78 -12.72
N PRO A 296 1.67 -13.36 -11.71
CA PRO A 296 1.51 -12.90 -10.33
C PRO A 296 2.04 -11.48 -10.11
N GLN A 297 3.11 -11.10 -10.81
CA GLN A 297 3.66 -9.73 -10.76
C GLN A 297 2.73 -8.68 -11.38
N SER A 298 1.78 -9.07 -12.25
CA SER A 298 0.81 -8.15 -12.83
C SER A 298 -0.31 -7.74 -11.86
N ILE A 299 -0.58 -8.57 -10.83
CA ILE A 299 -1.71 -8.40 -9.91
C ILE A 299 -1.70 -7.02 -9.21
N PRO A 300 -0.58 -6.55 -8.62
CA PRO A 300 -0.54 -5.24 -7.97
C PRO A 300 -0.79 -4.07 -8.94
N TYR A 301 -0.36 -4.18 -10.20
CA TYR A 301 -0.57 -3.13 -11.20
C TYR A 301 -2.03 -3.06 -11.66
N PHE A 302 -2.68 -4.20 -11.89
CA PHE A 302 -4.13 -4.23 -12.16
C PHE A 302 -4.92 -3.64 -10.99
N ALA A 303 -4.55 -3.99 -9.75
CA ALA A 303 -5.14 -3.38 -8.56
C ALA A 303 -4.93 -1.87 -8.53
N THR A 304 -3.75 -1.37 -8.93
CA THR A 304 -3.44 0.06 -8.98
C THR A 304 -4.30 0.80 -10.01
N VAL A 305 -4.39 0.29 -11.25
CA VAL A 305 -5.21 0.89 -12.31
C VAL A 305 -6.67 0.97 -11.88
N LEU A 306 -7.19 -0.12 -11.30
CA LEU A 306 -8.55 -0.17 -10.83
C LEU A 306 -8.80 0.78 -9.65
N ALA A 307 -7.87 0.85 -8.70
CA ALA A 307 -7.90 1.81 -7.61
C ALA A 307 -7.95 3.25 -8.12
N LEU A 308 -7.17 3.58 -9.14
CA LEU A 308 -7.18 4.91 -9.78
C LEU A 308 -8.52 5.21 -10.47
N VAL A 309 -9.09 4.25 -11.21
CA VAL A 309 -10.42 4.40 -11.83
C VAL A 309 -11.47 4.67 -10.75
N ILE A 310 -11.42 3.90 -9.66
CA ILE A 310 -12.25 4.06 -8.47
C ILE A 310 -12.11 5.45 -7.86
N TYR A 311 -10.88 5.92 -7.65
CA TYR A 311 -10.60 7.24 -7.11
C TYR A 311 -11.15 8.36 -8.02
N ALA A 312 -10.96 8.23 -9.33
CA ALA A 312 -11.47 9.20 -10.30
C ALA A 312 -13.02 9.27 -10.27
N LEU A 313 -13.70 8.14 -10.10
CA LEU A 313 -15.15 8.10 -9.94
C LEU A 313 -15.59 8.71 -8.60
N GLN A 314 -14.89 8.41 -7.49
CA GLN A 314 -15.15 9.01 -6.18
C GLN A 314 -15.01 10.53 -6.17
N ARG A 315 -14.00 11.06 -6.85
CA ARG A 315 -13.78 12.50 -6.94
C ARG A 315 -14.93 13.19 -7.66
N ARG A 316 -15.41 12.60 -8.77
CA ARG A 316 -16.60 13.08 -9.50
C ARG A 316 -17.86 13.06 -8.62
N ILE A 317 -18.04 11.99 -7.84
CA ILE A 317 -19.13 11.89 -6.87
C ILE A 317 -19.05 13.01 -5.83
N SER A 318 -17.89 13.20 -5.21
CA SER A 318 -17.69 14.17 -4.13
C SER A 318 -17.92 15.61 -4.61
N GLN A 319 -17.50 15.92 -5.84
CA GLN A 319 -17.77 17.20 -6.49
C GLN A 319 -19.28 17.41 -6.68
N ARG A 320 -19.99 16.44 -7.26
CA ARG A 320 -21.44 16.51 -7.42
C ARG A 320 -22.19 16.69 -6.10
N VAL A 321 -21.77 15.98 -5.05
CA VAL A 321 -22.37 16.12 -3.71
C VAL A 321 -22.17 17.52 -3.14
N THR A 322 -21.00 18.12 -3.38
CA THR A 322 -20.70 19.49 -2.96
C THR A 322 -21.56 20.51 -3.72
N GLU A 323 -21.68 20.35 -5.04
CA GLU A 323 -22.58 21.16 -5.89
C GLU A 323 -24.04 21.05 -5.42
N MET A 324 -24.52 19.84 -5.15
CA MET A 324 -25.87 19.61 -4.62
C MET A 324 -26.05 20.23 -3.24
N ARG A 325 -25.05 20.17 -2.35
CA ARG A 325 -25.10 20.83 -1.05
C ARG A 325 -25.23 22.34 -1.18
N THR A 326 -24.51 22.95 -2.12
CA THR A 326 -24.63 24.39 -2.39
C THR A 326 -25.97 24.77 -3.01
N ALA A 327 -26.55 23.89 -3.85
CA ALA A 327 -27.84 24.14 -4.49
C ALA A 327 -29.04 23.91 -3.56
N SER A 328 -29.00 22.86 -2.73
CA SER A 328 -30.12 22.45 -1.86
C SER A 328 -30.12 23.14 -0.49
N GLY A 329 -29.02 23.78 -0.07
CA GLY A 329 -28.94 24.55 1.16
C GLY A 329 -29.41 23.76 2.39
N ALA A 330 -30.42 24.27 3.09
CA ALA A 330 -30.96 23.65 4.31
C ALA A 330 -31.68 22.30 4.09
N ALA A 331 -32.09 21.99 2.85
CA ALA A 331 -32.74 20.71 2.51
C ALA A 331 -31.73 19.58 2.24
N PHE A 332 -30.42 19.85 2.32
CA PHE A 332 -29.39 18.86 2.04
C PHE A 332 -29.17 17.92 3.24
N ASP A 333 -29.54 16.65 3.09
CA ASP A 333 -29.24 15.62 4.08
C ASP A 333 -27.80 15.11 3.96
N ALA A 334 -26.89 15.73 4.72
CA ALA A 334 -25.48 15.35 4.74
C ALA A 334 -25.24 13.91 5.25
N ALA A 335 -26.09 13.40 6.16
CA ALA A 335 -25.94 12.05 6.71
C ALA A 335 -26.30 10.98 5.68
N PHE A 336 -27.32 11.24 4.86
CA PHE A 336 -27.68 10.40 3.73
C PHE A 336 -26.55 10.35 2.69
N TRP A 337 -26.04 11.50 2.26
CA TRP A 337 -25.00 11.55 1.23
C TRP A 337 -23.67 10.95 1.67
N THR A 338 -23.28 11.14 2.93
CA THR A 338 -22.09 10.48 3.49
C THR A 338 -22.25 8.96 3.56
N SER A 339 -23.45 8.46 3.87
CA SER A 339 -23.76 7.02 3.87
C SER A 339 -23.66 6.43 2.46
N ILE A 340 -24.20 7.11 1.46
CA ILE A 340 -24.09 6.73 0.05
C ILE A 340 -22.63 6.72 -0.41
N GLN A 341 -21.84 7.74 -0.04
CA GLN A 341 -20.42 7.81 -0.38
C GLN A 341 -19.64 6.62 0.22
N ARG A 342 -19.88 6.28 1.49
CA ARG A 342 -19.24 5.14 2.14
C ARG A 342 -19.62 3.80 1.49
N LEU A 343 -20.90 3.62 1.15
CA LEU A 343 -21.36 2.43 0.43
C LEU A 343 -20.77 2.33 -0.97
N SER A 344 -20.61 3.46 -1.67
CA SER A 344 -19.94 3.51 -2.97
C SER A 344 -18.48 3.09 -2.83
N ILE A 345 -17.74 3.61 -1.84
CA ILE A 345 -16.37 3.17 -1.51
C ILE A 345 -16.32 1.65 -1.29
N LEU A 346 -17.27 1.10 -0.54
CA LEU A 346 -17.35 -0.34 -0.30
C LEU A 346 -17.56 -1.14 -1.59
N HIS A 347 -18.50 -0.76 -2.47
CA HIS A 347 -18.70 -1.46 -3.76
C HIS A 347 -17.46 -1.39 -4.65
N MET A 348 -16.75 -0.26 -4.60
CA MET A 348 -15.49 -0.10 -5.33
C MET A 348 -14.41 -1.03 -4.80
N LEU A 349 -14.23 -1.14 -3.48
CA LEU A 349 -13.30 -2.11 -2.89
C LEU A 349 -13.67 -3.55 -3.28
N LEU A 350 -14.95 -3.89 -3.25
CA LEU A 350 -15.43 -5.22 -3.63
C LEU A 350 -15.20 -5.52 -5.13
N MET A 351 -15.38 -4.52 -5.99
CA MET A 351 -15.02 -4.61 -7.42
C MET A 351 -13.52 -4.82 -7.62
N MET A 352 -12.67 -4.22 -6.78
CA MET A 352 -11.23 -4.48 -6.83
C MET A 352 -10.93 -5.95 -6.60
N ILE A 353 -11.46 -6.49 -5.52
CA ILE A 353 -11.21 -7.88 -5.14
C ILE A 353 -11.82 -8.84 -6.18
N ALA A 354 -12.96 -8.47 -6.80
CA ALA A 354 -13.55 -9.23 -7.89
C ALA A 354 -12.61 -9.35 -9.10
N VAL A 355 -12.01 -8.24 -9.58
CA VAL A 355 -11.04 -8.28 -10.70
C VAL A 355 -9.85 -9.19 -10.40
N ILE A 356 -9.41 -9.24 -9.15
CA ILE A 356 -8.32 -10.13 -8.77
C ILE A 356 -8.72 -11.60 -8.89
N GLY A 357 -9.93 -11.97 -8.47
CA GLY A 357 -10.40 -13.34 -8.74
C GLY A 357 -10.52 -13.64 -10.24
N VAL A 358 -10.78 -12.64 -11.11
CA VAL A 358 -10.66 -12.82 -12.57
C VAL A 358 -9.22 -13.10 -12.97
N VAL A 359 -8.25 -12.30 -12.50
CA VAL A 359 -6.82 -12.48 -12.81
C VAL A 359 -6.31 -13.83 -12.28
N THR A 360 -6.69 -14.21 -11.06
CA THR A 360 -6.35 -15.51 -10.47
C THR A 360 -6.97 -16.65 -11.28
N GLY A 361 -8.25 -16.55 -11.66
CA GLY A 361 -8.92 -17.54 -12.51
C GLY A 361 -8.25 -17.71 -13.87
N VAL A 362 -7.92 -16.60 -14.54
CA VAL A 362 -7.16 -16.62 -15.81
C VAL A 362 -5.77 -17.22 -15.61
N SER A 363 -5.09 -16.89 -14.52
CA SER A 363 -3.77 -17.45 -14.20
C SER A 363 -3.84 -18.98 -14.06
N MET A 364 -4.86 -19.48 -13.35
CA MET A 364 -5.11 -20.92 -13.19
C MET A 364 -5.41 -21.63 -14.52
N LEU A 365 -6.08 -20.95 -15.45
CA LEU A 365 -6.37 -21.49 -16.78
C LEU A 365 -5.15 -21.47 -17.71
N SER A 366 -4.33 -20.43 -17.62
CA SER A 366 -3.15 -20.25 -18.48
C SER A 366 -1.95 -21.10 -18.06
N ALA A 367 -1.84 -21.44 -16.77
CA ALA A 367 -0.72 -22.20 -16.22
C ALA A 367 -1.21 -23.24 -15.19
N PRO A 368 -2.03 -24.22 -15.61
CA PRO A 368 -2.69 -25.16 -14.71
C PRO A 368 -1.72 -26.05 -13.93
N ASN A 369 -0.55 -26.35 -14.52
CA ASN A 369 0.48 -27.17 -13.87
C ASN A 369 1.02 -26.51 -12.59
N GLY A 370 1.04 -25.18 -12.53
CA GLY A 370 1.38 -24.45 -11.32
C GLY A 370 0.34 -24.61 -10.20
N PHE A 371 -0.91 -24.94 -10.51
CA PHE A 371 -2.00 -25.03 -9.53
C PHE A 371 -2.47 -26.47 -9.29
N GLY A 372 -1.53 -27.42 -9.28
CA GLY A 372 -1.82 -28.84 -9.01
C GLY A 372 -2.25 -29.67 -10.22
N GLY A 373 -2.16 -29.10 -11.44
CA GLY A 373 -2.50 -29.78 -12.69
C GLY A 373 -3.83 -29.30 -13.28
N ALA A 374 -4.07 -29.65 -14.55
CA ALA A 374 -5.29 -29.22 -15.26
C ALA A 374 -6.57 -29.69 -14.58
N ASP A 375 -6.57 -30.90 -14.01
CA ASP A 375 -7.76 -31.51 -13.41
C ASP A 375 -8.23 -30.77 -12.14
N THR A 376 -7.33 -30.12 -11.41
CA THR A 376 -7.67 -29.30 -10.22
C THR A 376 -7.79 -27.82 -10.56
N ALA A 377 -6.84 -27.29 -11.34
CA ALA A 377 -6.73 -25.87 -11.59
C ALA A 377 -7.82 -25.32 -12.51
N VAL A 378 -8.20 -26.06 -13.55
CA VAL A 378 -9.17 -25.61 -14.55
C VAL A 378 -10.58 -25.44 -13.95
N PRO A 379 -11.16 -26.41 -13.21
CA PRO A 379 -12.50 -26.24 -12.65
C PRO A 379 -12.54 -25.13 -11.59
N ILE A 380 -11.53 -25.04 -10.73
CA ILE A 380 -11.46 -24.00 -9.69
C ILE A 380 -11.22 -22.62 -10.32
N GLY A 381 -10.33 -22.52 -11.31
CA GLY A 381 -10.04 -21.29 -12.03
C GLY A 381 -11.24 -20.76 -12.80
N LEU A 382 -12.00 -21.63 -13.47
CA LEU A 382 -13.27 -21.27 -14.11
C LEU A 382 -14.30 -20.78 -13.09
N LEU A 383 -14.45 -21.48 -11.96
CA LEU A 383 -15.42 -21.12 -10.93
C LEU A 383 -15.11 -19.76 -10.32
N ILE A 384 -13.85 -19.55 -9.90
CA ILE A 384 -13.40 -18.27 -9.33
C ILE A 384 -13.51 -17.16 -10.38
N GLY A 385 -12.99 -17.40 -11.59
CA GLY A 385 -12.99 -16.40 -12.66
C GLY A 385 -14.40 -15.96 -13.05
N LEU A 386 -15.32 -16.91 -13.27
CA LEU A 386 -16.72 -16.60 -13.63
C LEU A 386 -17.46 -15.93 -12.47
N ALA A 387 -17.33 -16.43 -11.24
CA ALA A 387 -17.95 -15.81 -10.08
C ALA A 387 -17.48 -14.36 -9.90
N SER A 388 -16.18 -14.12 -10.09
CA SER A 388 -15.58 -12.80 -10.03
C SER A 388 -16.05 -11.87 -11.16
N ILE A 389 -16.21 -12.37 -12.38
CA ILE A 389 -16.79 -11.57 -13.48
C ILE A 389 -18.23 -11.18 -13.12
N VAL A 390 -19.02 -12.10 -12.59
CA VAL A 390 -20.41 -11.82 -12.19
C VAL A 390 -20.45 -10.77 -11.09
N LEU A 391 -19.62 -10.89 -10.05
CA LEU A 391 -19.54 -9.90 -8.97
C LEU A 391 -19.07 -8.52 -9.46
N PHE A 392 -18.11 -8.49 -10.39
CA PHE A 392 -17.66 -7.25 -11.02
C PHE A 392 -18.78 -6.60 -11.84
N VAL A 393 -19.45 -7.35 -12.72
CA VAL A 393 -20.54 -6.81 -13.54
C VAL A 393 -21.71 -6.35 -12.67
N ALA A 394 -22.03 -7.08 -11.61
CA ALA A 394 -23.09 -6.73 -10.67
C ALA A 394 -22.76 -5.48 -9.82
N GLY A 395 -21.47 -5.25 -9.52
CA GLY A 395 -21.00 -4.06 -8.79
C GLY A 395 -20.96 -2.78 -9.64
N LEU A 396 -20.80 -2.93 -10.96
CA LEU A 396 -20.53 -1.83 -11.89
C LEU A 396 -21.58 -0.69 -11.89
N PRO A 397 -22.90 -0.94 -11.80
CA PRO A 397 -23.91 0.12 -11.74
C PRO A 397 -23.72 1.04 -10.53
N PHE A 398 -23.39 0.48 -9.36
CA PHE A 398 -23.23 1.19 -8.09
C PHE A 398 -21.98 2.06 -8.03
N VAL A 399 -20.99 1.73 -8.86
CA VAL A 399 -19.75 2.49 -9.02
C VAL A 399 -19.90 3.57 -10.10
N ARG A 400 -20.63 3.29 -11.18
CA ARG A 400 -20.83 4.23 -12.31
C ARG A 400 -21.82 5.34 -11.96
N ASP A 401 -22.92 5.00 -11.31
CA ASP A 401 -23.97 5.94 -10.96
C ASP A 401 -24.38 5.76 -9.51
N ILE A 402 -24.06 6.74 -8.67
CA ILE A 402 -24.34 6.65 -7.24
C ILE A 402 -25.84 6.67 -6.93
N PHE A 403 -26.65 7.26 -7.81
CA PHE A 403 -28.10 7.22 -7.69
C PHE A 403 -28.66 5.82 -7.90
N SER A 404 -27.89 4.89 -8.48
CA SER A 404 -28.30 3.49 -8.56
C SER A 404 -28.31 2.82 -7.18
N ILE A 405 -27.44 3.26 -6.23
CA ILE A 405 -27.44 2.77 -4.84
C ILE A 405 -28.75 3.16 -4.16
N GLN A 406 -29.22 4.38 -4.38
CA GLN A 406 -30.50 4.84 -3.85
C GLN A 406 -31.68 4.11 -4.52
N ARG A 407 -31.71 4.09 -5.86
CA ARG A 407 -32.81 3.50 -6.65
C ARG A 407 -32.94 1.99 -6.48
N HIS A 408 -31.83 1.29 -6.28
CA HIS A 408 -31.77 -0.18 -6.20
C HIS A 408 -31.03 -0.63 -4.94
N TRP A 409 -31.39 -0.08 -3.79
CA TRP A 409 -30.71 -0.32 -2.52
C TRP A 409 -30.67 -1.80 -2.11
N GLN A 410 -31.71 -2.58 -2.45
CA GLN A 410 -31.76 -4.02 -2.20
C GLN A 410 -30.72 -4.79 -3.01
N ALA A 411 -30.55 -4.43 -4.29
CA ALA A 411 -29.52 -5.03 -5.14
C ALA A 411 -28.12 -4.65 -4.67
N SER A 412 -27.92 -3.40 -4.22
CA SER A 412 -26.67 -2.95 -3.60
C SER A 412 -26.34 -3.74 -2.32
N ALA A 413 -27.34 -3.98 -1.47
CA ALA A 413 -27.20 -4.81 -0.27
C ALA A 413 -26.79 -6.24 -0.64
N LEU A 414 -27.49 -6.87 -1.59
CA LEU A 414 -27.23 -8.23 -2.03
C LEU A 414 -25.80 -8.38 -2.58
N VAL A 415 -25.39 -7.50 -3.50
CA VAL A 415 -24.05 -7.54 -4.10
C VAL A 415 -22.97 -7.35 -3.04
N THR A 416 -23.18 -6.44 -2.09
CA THR A 416 -22.24 -6.24 -0.98
C THR A 416 -22.15 -7.48 -0.10
N VAL A 417 -23.30 -8.00 0.35
CA VAL A 417 -23.37 -9.11 1.31
C VAL A 417 -22.76 -10.37 0.70
N VAL A 418 -23.05 -10.65 -0.57
CA VAL A 418 -22.50 -11.82 -1.27
C VAL A 418 -21.00 -11.63 -1.51
N SER A 419 -20.58 -10.49 -2.07
CA SER A 419 -19.17 -10.26 -2.37
C SER A 419 -18.31 -10.25 -1.10
N LEU A 420 -18.64 -9.40 -0.13
CA LEU A 420 -17.90 -9.31 1.13
C LEU A 420 -18.04 -10.59 1.96
N GLY A 421 -19.21 -11.22 1.90
CA GLY A 421 -19.50 -12.46 2.63
C GLY A 421 -18.66 -13.62 2.15
N ILE A 422 -18.40 -13.77 0.85
CA ILE A 422 -17.47 -14.78 0.32
C ILE A 422 -16.08 -14.59 0.94
N TYR A 423 -15.56 -13.36 0.98
CA TYR A 423 -14.23 -13.10 1.55
C TYR A 423 -14.18 -13.29 3.06
N LEU A 424 -15.19 -12.82 3.79
CA LEU A 424 -15.27 -13.03 5.24
C LEU A 424 -15.46 -14.51 5.58
N THR A 425 -16.19 -15.26 4.77
CA THR A 425 -16.33 -16.71 4.91
C THR A 425 -14.99 -17.40 4.77
N LEU A 426 -14.22 -17.05 3.74
CA LEU A 426 -12.89 -17.62 3.54
C LEU A 426 -11.94 -17.30 4.71
N LEU A 427 -12.01 -16.07 5.26
CA LEU A 427 -11.29 -15.70 6.46
C LEU A 427 -11.76 -16.48 7.70
N LEU A 428 -13.06 -16.64 7.89
CA LEU A 428 -13.63 -17.32 9.06
C LEU A 428 -13.45 -18.84 9.00
N ALA A 429 -13.31 -19.40 7.80
CA ALA A 429 -13.03 -20.82 7.59
C ALA A 429 -11.68 -21.26 8.18
N LEU A 430 -10.82 -20.32 8.55
CA LEU A 430 -9.63 -20.56 9.36
C LEU A 430 -9.91 -20.99 10.80
N PHE A 431 -11.00 -20.49 11.35
CA PHE A 431 -11.31 -20.54 12.77
C PHE A 431 -12.52 -21.43 13.05
N PHE A 432 -13.38 -21.62 12.05
CA PHE A 432 -14.69 -22.26 12.18
C PHE A 432 -14.93 -23.27 11.05
N GLU A 433 -15.79 -24.25 11.30
CA GLU A 433 -16.21 -25.19 10.27
C GLU A 433 -16.84 -24.49 9.06
N PRO A 434 -16.72 -25.02 7.83
CA PRO A 434 -17.10 -24.32 6.60
C PRO A 434 -18.52 -23.76 6.60
N LEU A 435 -19.48 -24.52 7.14
CA LEU A 435 -20.89 -24.10 7.21
C LEU A 435 -21.09 -22.93 8.19
N LEU A 436 -20.41 -22.98 9.33
CA LEU A 436 -20.45 -21.93 10.35
C LEU A 436 -19.72 -20.67 9.87
N ALA A 437 -18.57 -20.84 9.22
CA ALA A 437 -17.82 -19.77 8.58
C ALA A 437 -18.64 -19.04 7.51
N LEU A 438 -19.38 -19.79 6.69
CA LEU A 438 -20.28 -19.22 5.68
C LEU A 438 -21.41 -18.39 6.31
N ALA A 439 -22.07 -18.96 7.32
CA ALA A 439 -23.16 -18.30 8.02
C ALA A 439 -22.67 -17.01 8.71
N LEU A 440 -21.55 -17.09 9.43
CA LEU A 440 -20.94 -15.95 10.10
C LEU A 440 -20.43 -14.90 9.11
N GLY A 441 -19.82 -15.33 8.00
CA GLY A 441 -19.30 -14.42 6.96
C GLY A 441 -20.39 -13.60 6.30
N LEU A 442 -21.51 -14.24 5.94
CA LEU A 442 -22.69 -13.55 5.39
C LEU A 442 -23.39 -12.67 6.44
N ALA A 443 -23.45 -13.10 7.70
CA ALA A 443 -24.01 -12.29 8.77
C ALA A 443 -23.17 -11.03 9.04
N LEU A 444 -21.85 -11.17 9.13
CA LEU A 444 -20.92 -10.06 9.29
C LEU A 444 -20.96 -9.11 8.10
N SER A 445 -21.03 -9.60 6.86
CA SER A 445 -21.12 -8.73 5.69
C SER A 445 -22.42 -7.91 5.69
N ALA A 446 -23.54 -8.50 6.11
CA ALA A 446 -24.81 -7.79 6.30
C ALA A 446 -24.71 -6.72 7.40
N VAL A 447 -24.09 -7.03 8.52
CA VAL A 447 -23.83 -6.07 9.61
C VAL A 447 -22.95 -4.92 9.14
N VAL A 448 -21.89 -5.21 8.38
CA VAL A 448 -20.99 -4.19 7.80
C VAL A 448 -21.76 -3.28 6.85
N TRP A 449 -22.54 -3.83 5.91
CA TRP A 449 -23.37 -3.02 5.01
C TRP A 449 -24.36 -2.13 5.78
N TYR A 450 -25.02 -2.70 6.80
CA TYR A 450 -25.95 -1.99 7.66
C TYR A 450 -25.31 -0.80 8.39
N MET A 451 -24.14 -1.03 9.01
CA MET A 451 -23.42 -0.01 9.78
C MET A 451 -22.82 1.10 8.90
N ILE A 452 -22.32 0.74 7.72
CA ILE A 452 -21.63 1.68 6.83
C ILE A 452 -22.59 2.71 6.23
N GLY A 453 -23.82 2.31 5.92
CA GLY A 453 -24.81 3.22 5.35
C GLY A 453 -26.19 2.61 5.05
N GLY A 454 -26.32 1.28 5.08
CA GLY A 454 -27.57 0.60 4.75
C GLY A 454 -28.75 1.02 5.63
N ARG A 455 -28.51 1.28 6.92
CA ARG A 455 -29.55 1.76 7.84
C ARG A 455 -30.20 3.09 7.42
N VAL A 456 -29.45 3.95 6.73
CA VAL A 456 -29.92 5.28 6.31
C VAL A 456 -30.73 5.15 5.03
N LEU A 457 -30.31 4.28 4.11
CA LEU A 457 -31.07 3.95 2.89
C LEU A 457 -32.43 3.31 3.21
N MET A 458 -32.48 2.43 4.21
CA MET A 458 -33.73 1.79 4.64
C MET A 458 -34.72 2.73 5.35
N ARG A 459 -34.27 3.90 5.82
CA ARG A 459 -35.16 4.91 6.43
C ARG A 459 -35.63 5.96 5.43
N ALA A 460 -34.93 6.09 4.31
CA ALA A 460 -35.19 7.08 3.28
C ALA A 460 -36.18 6.60 2.20
N ASN A 461 -36.44 5.29 2.14
CA ASN A 461 -37.45 4.62 1.32
C ASN A 461 -38.47 3.96 2.23
#